data_AF-X1K5X6-F1
#
_entry.id   AF-X1K5X6-F1
#
_cell.length_a   1.000
_cell.length_b   1.000
_cell.length_c   1.000
_cell.angle_alpha   90.00
_cell.angle_beta   90.00
_cell.angle_gamma   90.00
#
_symmetry.space_group_name_H-M   'P 1'
#
loop_
_entity.id
_entity.type
_entity.pdbx_description
1 polymer ?
#
loop_
_entity_poly.entity_id
_entity_poly.type
_entity_poly.pdbx_seq_one_letter_code
_entity_poly.pdbx_strand_id
1 'polypeptide(L)'
;ALYEDIKTNGYNGSPILVWFDEDGFIHLYDGYHRLSIMKYLGIEAKVVCKTEWTGIGGVVGKDFPLVEELMQVPPEGNWLYQPVDDDRVKGWGLARGHTPERLDHIAQNLVGKTVLDIGCSEGYFSRELAKRGYKVTAIDNNKGLLASARYLSTISSIDVDYHLVDDWKEFVDQNGHFDNILFLSVLHNDMKVIGVEEGLKKLETLRGKAGRLFLEGPYYEWGESTGKHGFTGKPLFDFSAKESVVKMEEVL
;
A
#
# COMPACT_ATOMS: atom_id res chain seq x y z
N ALA A 1 9.03 23.37 34.37
CA ALA A 1 8.94 22.10 35.12
C ALA A 1 9.19 20.92 34.18
N LEU A 2 8.28 20.61 33.25
CA LEU A 2 8.41 19.42 32.40
C LEU A 2 9.68 19.38 31.51
N TYR A 3 10.07 20.51 30.92
CA TYR A 3 11.31 20.58 30.13
C TYR A 3 12.55 20.22 30.97
N GLU A 4 12.70 20.83 32.15
CA GLU A 4 13.84 20.56 33.04
C GLU A 4 13.83 19.11 33.56
N ASP A 5 12.63 18.55 33.80
CA ASP A 5 12.47 17.15 34.18
C ASP A 5 12.92 16.22 33.06
N ILE A 6 12.43 16.39 31.83
CA ILE A 6 12.85 15.56 30.67
C ILE A 6 14.35 15.75 30.37
N LYS A 7 14.87 16.96 30.50
CA LYS A 7 16.30 17.25 30.28
C LYS A 7 17.18 16.55 31.32
N THR A 8 16.73 16.45 32.57
CA THR A 8 17.53 15.90 33.67
C THR A 8 17.35 14.38 33.80
N ASN A 9 16.10 13.92 33.72
CA ASN A 9 15.70 12.54 34.03
C ASN A 9 15.34 11.73 32.78
N GLY A 10 15.29 12.35 31.59
CA GLY A 10 14.82 11.71 30.38
C GLY A 10 13.29 11.58 30.31
N TYR A 11 12.82 10.88 29.29
CA TYR A 11 11.40 10.57 29.15
C TYR A 11 10.98 9.48 30.13
N ASN A 12 9.97 9.77 30.94
CA ASN A 12 9.48 8.88 31.99
C ASN A 12 8.57 7.74 31.50
N GLY A 13 8.34 7.62 30.19
CA GLY A 13 7.48 6.57 29.61
C GLY A 13 5.97 6.87 29.66
N SER A 14 5.53 8.06 30.07
CA SER A 14 4.11 8.42 30.11
C SER A 14 3.47 8.31 28.72
N PRO A 15 2.33 7.62 28.53
CA PRO A 15 1.80 7.33 27.20
C PRO A 15 1.54 8.59 26.36
N ILE A 16 1.68 8.43 25.05
CA ILE A 16 1.26 9.42 24.05
C ILE A 16 -0.13 9.00 23.56
N LEU A 17 -1.09 9.91 23.68
CA LEU A 17 -2.48 9.63 23.32
C LEU A 17 -2.68 10.01 21.86
N VAL A 18 -2.98 9.02 21.04
CA VAL A 18 -3.19 9.16 19.60
C VAL A 18 -4.52 8.56 19.20
N TRP A 19 -5.01 8.84 18.00
CA TRP A 19 -6.16 8.18 17.41
C TRP A 19 -6.00 8.17 15.89
N PHE A 20 -6.73 7.31 15.19
CA PHE A 20 -6.74 7.28 13.73
C PHE A 20 -8.06 7.79 13.17
N ASP A 21 -7.99 8.60 12.13
CA ASP A 21 -9.19 9.01 11.38
C ASP A 21 -9.62 7.96 10.35
N GLU A 22 -10.75 8.22 9.68
CA GLU A 22 -11.30 7.37 8.63
C GLU A 22 -10.40 7.26 7.38
N ASP A 23 -9.43 8.17 7.23
CA ASP A 23 -8.46 8.20 6.14
C ASP A 23 -7.16 7.47 6.50
N GLY A 24 -7.08 6.89 7.71
CA GLY A 24 -5.93 6.15 8.21
C GLY A 24 -4.79 7.03 8.71
N PHE A 25 -5.00 8.34 8.89
CA PHE A 25 -4.01 9.24 9.45
C PHE A 25 -4.00 9.19 10.97
N ILE A 26 -2.79 9.20 11.54
CA ILE A 26 -2.57 9.28 12.97
C ILE A 26 -2.66 10.73 13.45
N HIS A 27 -3.47 10.95 14.48
CA HIS A 27 -3.66 12.24 15.13
C HIS A 27 -3.19 12.17 16.58
N LEU A 28 -2.65 13.28 17.06
CA LEU A 28 -2.11 13.40 18.41
C LEU A 28 -3.07 14.20 19.29
N TYR A 29 -3.49 13.61 20.40
CA TYR A 29 -4.33 14.28 21.40
C TYR A 29 -3.50 14.82 22.57
N ASP A 30 -2.64 13.98 23.16
CA ASP A 30 -1.77 14.38 24.27
C ASP A 30 -0.35 13.86 24.08
N GLY A 31 0.62 14.69 24.46
CA GLY A 31 2.04 14.35 24.40
C GLY A 31 2.85 15.13 23.37
N TYR A 32 2.23 16.05 22.61
CA TYR A 32 2.94 16.91 21.66
C TYR A 32 4.11 17.66 22.28
N HIS A 33 3.89 18.24 23.45
CA HIS A 33 4.94 18.92 24.20
C HIS A 33 6.08 17.97 24.60
N ARG A 34 5.77 16.72 24.99
CA ARG A 34 6.79 15.72 25.34
C ARG A 34 7.61 15.34 24.12
N LEU A 35 6.96 15.03 22.99
CA LEU A 35 7.61 14.72 21.71
C LEU A 35 8.49 15.88 21.22
N SER A 36 7.99 17.11 21.33
CA SER A 36 8.72 18.32 20.90
C SER A 36 9.97 18.57 21.75
N ILE A 37 9.86 18.39 23.07
CA ILE A 37 10.99 18.53 23.99
C ILE A 37 12.05 17.45 23.70
N MET A 38 11.63 16.18 23.56
CA MET A 38 12.55 15.09 23.24
C MET A 38 13.27 15.35 21.92
N LYS A 39 12.55 15.78 20.88
CA LYS A 39 13.13 16.16 19.59
C LYS A 39 14.15 17.29 19.71
N TYR A 40 13.81 18.35 20.45
CA TYR A 40 14.71 19.49 20.66
C TYR A 40 15.99 19.11 21.40
N LEU A 41 15.88 18.23 22.40
CA LEU A 41 17.01 17.77 23.21
C LEU A 41 17.80 16.62 22.56
N GLY A 42 17.37 16.10 21.40
CA GLY A 42 17.99 14.94 20.75
C GLY A 42 17.85 13.65 21.56
N ILE A 43 16.77 13.52 22.35
CA ILE A 43 16.51 12.33 23.16
C ILE A 43 15.81 11.28 22.29
N GLU A 44 16.46 10.13 22.11
CA GLU A 44 15.86 8.93 21.56
C GLU A 44 15.24 8.09 22.69
N ALA A 45 13.94 7.82 22.59
CA ALA A 45 13.22 7.01 23.58
C ALA A 45 12.16 6.15 22.91
N LYS A 46 11.91 4.96 23.49
CA LYS A 46 10.74 4.17 23.13
C LYS A 46 9.50 4.85 23.68
N VAL A 47 8.55 5.12 22.80
CA VAL A 47 7.30 5.79 23.13
C VAL A 47 6.17 4.77 23.10
N VAL A 48 5.37 4.72 24.17
CA VAL A 48 4.14 3.94 24.20
C VAL A 48 3.00 4.83 23.72
N CYS A 49 2.39 4.46 22.60
CA CYS A 49 1.18 5.10 22.11
C CYS A 49 -0.06 4.37 22.65
N LYS A 50 -1.07 5.13 23.06
CA LYS A 50 -2.42 4.61 23.36
C LYS A 50 -3.40 5.18 22.37
N THR A 51 -4.11 4.30 21.67
CA THR A 51 -5.14 4.65 20.70
C THR A 51 -6.52 4.76 21.34
N GLU A 52 -6.78 3.98 22.39
CA GLU A 52 -8.03 4.01 23.16
C GLU A 52 -7.90 4.84 24.43
N TRP A 53 -8.69 5.91 24.54
CA TRP A 53 -8.71 6.82 25.70
C TRP A 53 -9.95 7.70 25.69
N THR A 54 -10.30 8.23 26.87
CA THR A 54 -11.34 9.26 27.03
C THR A 54 -10.70 10.53 27.57
N GLY A 55 -10.83 11.61 26.82
CA GLY A 55 -10.27 12.93 27.11
C GLY A 55 -11.28 13.88 27.76
N ILE A 56 -10.84 15.12 27.95
CA ILE A 56 -11.66 16.20 28.52
C ILE A 56 -12.84 16.49 27.58
N GLY A 57 -14.02 16.70 28.16
CA GLY A 57 -15.23 17.00 27.39
C GLY A 57 -15.84 15.80 26.65
N GLY A 58 -15.40 14.58 26.97
CA GLY A 58 -15.96 13.35 26.38
C GLY A 58 -15.43 13.00 24.99
N VAL A 59 -14.34 13.66 24.54
CA VAL A 59 -13.62 13.25 23.33
C VAL A 59 -13.03 11.87 23.55
N VAL A 60 -13.22 10.95 22.60
CA VAL A 60 -12.73 9.57 22.71
C VAL A 60 -11.77 9.31 21.56
N GLY A 61 -10.58 8.78 21.88
CA GLY A 61 -9.70 8.17 20.88
C GLY A 61 -10.07 6.71 20.68
N LYS A 62 -9.98 6.26 19.43
CA LYS A 62 -10.16 4.86 19.04
C LYS A 62 -8.99 4.40 18.18
N ASP A 63 -8.72 3.10 18.24
CA ASP A 63 -7.82 2.45 17.30
C ASP A 63 -8.45 2.41 15.89
N PHE A 64 -7.60 2.26 14.88
CA PHE A 64 -8.06 2.11 13.50
C PHE A 64 -8.79 0.78 13.35
N PRO A 65 -10.00 0.75 12.75
CA PRO A 65 -10.82 -0.46 12.63
C PRO A 65 -10.33 -1.37 11.49
N LEU A 66 -9.06 -1.78 11.52
CA LEU A 66 -8.41 -2.51 10.42
C LEU A 66 -9.18 -3.76 9.98
N VAL A 67 -9.67 -4.56 10.93
CA VAL A 67 -10.40 -5.79 10.62
C VAL A 67 -11.69 -5.48 9.84
N GLU A 68 -12.40 -4.42 10.23
CA GLU A 68 -13.64 -4.01 9.57
C GLU A 68 -13.37 -3.53 8.16
N GLU A 69 -12.32 -2.70 7.96
CA GLU A 69 -11.89 -2.24 6.63
C GLU A 69 -11.44 -3.39 5.73
N LEU A 70 -10.62 -4.30 6.26
CA LEU A 70 -10.14 -5.47 5.52
C LEU A 70 -11.26 -6.42 5.14
N MET A 71 -12.35 -6.50 5.90
CA MET A 71 -13.50 -7.37 5.57
C MET A 71 -14.42 -6.81 4.49
N GLN A 72 -14.24 -5.57 4.04
CA GLN A 72 -15.04 -5.01 2.95
C GLN A 72 -14.66 -5.56 1.55
N VAL A 73 -13.49 -6.21 1.43
CA VAL A 73 -12.87 -6.58 0.14
C VAL A 73 -12.84 -8.10 -0.16
N PRO A 74 -12.62 -9.01 0.80
CA PRO A 74 -12.59 -10.44 0.54
C PRO A 74 -13.99 -11.09 0.61
N PRO A 75 -14.19 -12.26 -0.04
CA PRO A 75 -15.38 -13.08 0.17
C PRO A 75 -15.45 -13.56 1.63
N GLU A 76 -16.65 -13.91 2.07
CA GLU A 76 -16.98 -14.36 3.45
C GLU A 76 -15.86 -15.19 4.12
N GLY A 77 -15.35 -14.72 5.26
CA GLY A 77 -14.41 -15.43 6.12
C GLY A 77 -13.09 -14.70 6.39
N ASN A 78 -12.15 -15.41 7.05
CA ASN A 78 -10.86 -14.88 7.45
C ASN A 78 -9.82 -15.03 6.31
N TRP A 79 -10.02 -14.32 5.20
CA TRP A 79 -9.13 -14.32 4.04
C TRP A 79 -8.64 -12.90 3.71
N LEU A 80 -7.35 -12.75 3.48
CA LEU A 80 -6.74 -11.50 3.07
C LEU A 80 -6.51 -11.48 1.55
N TYR A 81 -6.66 -10.30 0.93
CA TYR A 81 -6.32 -10.12 -0.48
C TYR A 81 -4.79 -10.10 -0.69
N GLN A 82 -4.08 -9.35 0.16
CA GLN A 82 -2.62 -9.27 0.23
C GLN A 82 -2.12 -9.61 1.65
N PRO A 83 -0.84 -9.99 1.83
CA PRO A 83 -0.28 -10.19 3.16
C PRO A 83 -0.34 -8.91 4.02
N VAL A 84 -0.82 -9.06 5.25
CA VAL A 84 -0.92 -7.99 6.26
C VAL A 84 -0.15 -8.43 7.50
N ASP A 85 0.79 -7.60 7.94
CA ASP A 85 1.61 -7.82 9.14
C ASP A 85 0.98 -7.11 10.34
N ASP A 86 -0.14 -7.65 10.82
CA ASP A 86 -0.88 -7.16 11.99
C ASP A 86 -1.45 -8.33 12.80
N ASP A 87 -1.28 -8.29 14.12
CA ASP A 87 -1.68 -9.39 15.02
C ASP A 87 -3.20 -9.68 14.97
N ARG A 88 -4.04 -8.69 14.63
CA ARG A 88 -5.50 -8.86 14.58
C ARG A 88 -5.97 -9.80 13.48
N VAL A 89 -5.18 -9.95 12.42
CA VAL A 89 -5.46 -10.83 11.27
C VAL A 89 -4.51 -12.03 11.20
N LYS A 90 -3.76 -12.28 12.28
CA LYS A 90 -2.86 -13.42 12.36
C LYS A 90 -3.60 -14.75 12.20
N GLY A 91 -3.10 -15.58 11.28
CA GLY A 91 -3.71 -16.88 10.97
C GLY A 91 -4.84 -16.84 9.94
N TRP A 92 -5.16 -15.66 9.39
CA TRP A 92 -6.05 -15.56 8.24
C TRP A 92 -5.39 -16.15 7.00
N GLY A 93 -6.20 -16.72 6.09
CA GLY A 93 -5.74 -17.25 4.82
C GLY A 93 -5.38 -16.14 3.83
N LEU A 94 -4.65 -16.47 2.77
CA LEU A 94 -4.30 -15.52 1.71
C LEU A 94 -4.97 -15.94 0.39
N ALA A 95 -5.82 -15.08 -0.16
CA ALA A 95 -6.51 -15.34 -1.42
C ALA A 95 -5.53 -15.48 -2.60
N ARG A 96 -4.38 -14.80 -2.53
CA ARG A 96 -3.32 -14.83 -3.54
C ARG A 96 -2.02 -15.40 -2.97
N GLY A 97 -1.96 -16.71 -2.85
CA GLY A 97 -0.84 -17.44 -2.21
C GLY A 97 0.56 -17.08 -2.74
N HIS A 98 0.69 -16.73 -4.03
CA HIS A 98 1.98 -16.46 -4.68
C HIS A 98 2.45 -15.00 -4.58
N THR A 99 1.86 -14.22 -3.67
CA THR A 99 2.19 -12.79 -3.51
C THR A 99 3.65 -12.56 -3.09
N PRO A 100 4.25 -13.36 -2.18
CA PRO A 100 5.68 -13.23 -1.86
C PRO A 100 6.61 -13.50 -3.05
N GLU A 101 6.34 -14.53 -3.85
CA GLU A 101 7.15 -14.86 -5.03
C GLU A 101 7.06 -13.77 -6.11
N ARG A 102 5.87 -13.16 -6.27
CA ARG A 102 5.67 -11.99 -7.14
C ARG A 102 6.55 -10.82 -6.68
N LEU A 103 6.56 -10.54 -5.38
CA LEU A 103 7.40 -9.47 -4.81
C LEU A 103 8.88 -9.75 -5.03
N ASP A 104 9.35 -10.98 -4.82
CA ASP A 104 10.75 -11.34 -5.04
C ASP A 104 11.16 -11.14 -6.51
N HIS A 105 10.32 -11.58 -7.45
CA HIS A 105 10.56 -11.36 -8.87
C HIS A 105 10.61 -9.87 -9.23
N ILE A 106 9.66 -9.06 -8.73
CA ILE A 106 9.66 -7.61 -8.94
C ILE A 106 10.97 -7.02 -8.38
N ALA A 107 11.28 -7.28 -7.12
CA ALA A 107 12.41 -6.70 -6.42
C ALA A 107 13.76 -7.00 -7.07
N GLN A 108 13.91 -8.18 -7.71
CA GLN A 108 15.12 -8.56 -8.45
C GLN A 108 15.28 -7.83 -9.79
N ASN A 109 14.18 -7.30 -10.34
CA ASN A 109 14.15 -6.68 -11.65
C ASN A 109 13.90 -5.17 -11.60
N LEU A 110 13.71 -4.56 -10.43
CA LEU A 110 13.60 -3.10 -10.32
C LEU A 110 14.87 -2.39 -10.81
N VAL A 111 14.68 -1.19 -11.37
CA VAL A 111 15.76 -0.27 -11.77
C VAL A 111 15.65 1.04 -10.99
N GLY A 112 16.73 1.80 -10.86
CA GLY A 112 16.69 3.11 -10.21
C GLY A 112 16.18 3.08 -8.76
N LYS A 113 15.35 4.06 -8.37
CA LYS A 113 14.90 4.28 -6.99
C LYS A 113 13.42 4.60 -6.81
N THR A 114 12.75 5.13 -7.83
CA THR A 114 11.35 5.55 -7.73
C THR A 114 10.41 4.47 -8.24
N VAL A 115 9.31 4.27 -7.52
CA VAL A 115 8.27 3.29 -7.84
C VAL A 115 6.91 3.95 -7.77
N LEU A 116 6.09 3.78 -8.81
CA LEU A 116 4.66 4.05 -8.77
C LEU A 116 3.90 2.71 -8.68
N ASP A 117 3.13 2.51 -7.61
CA ASP A 117 2.26 1.35 -7.42
C ASP A 117 0.80 1.74 -7.73
N ILE A 118 0.32 1.37 -8.91
CA ILE A 118 -1.04 1.67 -9.39
C ILE A 118 -1.99 0.57 -8.94
N GLY A 119 -3.05 0.95 -8.21
CA GLY A 119 -3.99 0.04 -7.57
C GLY A 119 -3.33 -0.71 -6.41
N CYS A 120 -2.71 0.04 -5.50
CA CYS A 120 -1.87 -0.51 -4.44
C CYS A 120 -2.65 -1.36 -3.43
N SER A 121 -3.99 -1.28 -3.40
CA SER A 121 -4.85 -1.99 -2.46
C SER A 121 -4.44 -1.71 -1.00
N GLU A 122 -4.30 -2.71 -0.13
CA GLU A 122 -3.81 -2.50 1.23
C GLU A 122 -2.33 -2.11 1.30
N GLY A 123 -1.61 -2.02 0.16
CA GLY A 123 -0.26 -1.47 0.07
C GLY A 123 0.87 -2.44 0.39
N TYR A 124 0.67 -3.76 0.22
CA TYR A 124 1.72 -4.75 0.49
C TYR A 124 2.99 -4.51 -0.31
N PHE A 125 2.90 -4.44 -1.64
CA PHE A 125 4.06 -4.21 -2.52
C PHE A 125 4.71 -2.87 -2.20
N SER A 126 3.89 -1.83 -2.05
CA SER A 126 4.35 -0.50 -1.67
C SER A 126 5.19 -0.49 -0.39
N ARG A 127 4.68 -1.06 0.71
CA ARG A 127 5.40 -1.13 1.99
C ARG A 127 6.67 -1.95 1.88
N GLU A 128 6.60 -3.09 1.21
CA GLU A 128 7.73 -4.01 1.06
C GLU A 128 8.86 -3.41 0.20
N LEU A 129 8.54 -2.64 -0.83
CA LEU A 129 9.53 -1.91 -1.62
C LEU A 129 10.09 -0.70 -0.85
N ALA A 130 9.27 0.01 -0.09
CA ALA A 130 9.76 1.10 0.78
C ALA A 130 10.73 0.58 1.86
N LYS A 131 10.45 -0.57 2.49
CA LYS A 131 11.39 -1.27 3.40
C LYS A 131 12.73 -1.59 2.74
N ARG A 132 12.74 -1.85 1.43
CA ARG A 132 13.95 -2.11 0.62
C ARG A 132 14.65 -0.83 0.15
N GLY A 133 14.19 0.35 0.56
CA GLY A 133 14.82 1.64 0.29
C GLY A 133 14.42 2.30 -1.04
N TYR A 134 13.29 1.89 -1.63
CA TYR A 134 12.70 2.57 -2.78
C TYR A 134 11.84 3.74 -2.32
N LYS A 135 11.80 4.82 -3.13
CA LYS A 135 10.83 5.91 -2.95
C LYS A 135 9.53 5.51 -3.65
N VAL A 136 8.52 5.16 -2.85
CA VAL A 136 7.26 4.63 -3.36
C VAL A 136 6.18 5.69 -3.30
N THR A 137 5.53 5.91 -4.44
CA THR A 137 4.25 6.59 -4.56
C THR A 137 3.20 5.53 -4.89
N ALA A 138 2.09 5.52 -4.18
CA ALA A 138 1.08 4.48 -4.27
C ALA A 138 -0.30 5.11 -4.45
N ILE A 139 -1.05 4.62 -5.44
CA ILE A 139 -2.36 5.19 -5.78
C ILE A 139 -3.42 4.10 -5.81
N ASP A 140 -4.62 4.44 -5.34
CA ASP A 140 -5.80 3.58 -5.41
C ASP A 140 -7.05 4.46 -5.45
N ASN A 141 -8.17 3.94 -5.95
CA ASN A 141 -9.46 4.63 -5.95
C ASN A 141 -10.34 4.24 -4.77
N ASN A 142 -9.94 3.24 -3.98
CA ASN A 142 -10.66 2.79 -2.81
C ASN A 142 -10.12 3.45 -1.54
N LYS A 143 -10.93 4.34 -0.96
CA LYS A 143 -10.60 5.08 0.27
C LYS A 143 -10.26 4.18 1.46
N GLY A 144 -11.03 3.11 1.71
CA GLY A 144 -10.85 2.21 2.86
C GLY A 144 -9.57 1.36 2.75
N LEU A 145 -9.25 0.88 1.54
CA LEU A 145 -7.99 0.20 1.26
C LEU A 145 -6.79 1.13 1.49
N LEU A 146 -6.88 2.37 1.01
CA LEU A 146 -5.82 3.36 1.19
C LEU A 146 -5.66 3.78 2.65
N ALA A 147 -6.76 3.90 3.40
CA ALA A 147 -6.74 4.13 4.84
C ALA A 147 -6.03 2.99 5.59
N SER A 148 -6.33 1.74 5.23
CA SER A 148 -5.63 0.56 5.77
C SER A 148 -4.14 0.57 5.41
N ALA A 149 -3.80 0.95 4.18
CA ALA A 149 -2.40 1.05 3.74
C ALA A 149 -1.60 2.11 4.52
N ARG A 150 -2.20 3.28 4.77
CA ARG A 150 -1.62 4.35 5.59
C ARG A 150 -1.45 3.93 7.05
N TYR A 151 -2.47 3.30 7.62
CA TYR A 151 -2.40 2.76 8.97
C TYR A 151 -1.25 1.76 9.11
N LEU A 152 -1.20 0.74 8.25
CA LEU A 152 -0.18 -0.32 8.27
C LEU A 152 1.23 0.23 8.10
N SER A 153 1.39 1.25 7.24
CA SER A 153 2.67 1.95 7.04
C SER A 153 3.07 2.74 8.28
N THR A 154 2.12 3.44 8.90
CA THR A 154 2.35 4.24 10.12
C THR A 154 2.83 3.36 11.27
N ILE A 155 2.12 2.25 11.57
CA ILE A 155 2.49 1.37 12.69
C ILE A 155 3.81 0.62 12.44
N SER A 156 4.20 0.47 11.17
CA SER A 156 5.45 -0.16 10.76
C SER A 156 6.60 0.84 10.57
N SER A 157 6.36 2.14 10.76
CA SER A 157 7.33 3.22 10.49
C SER A 157 7.88 3.20 9.06
N ILE A 158 7.01 2.95 8.09
CA ILE A 158 7.34 2.90 6.65
C ILE A 158 6.78 4.14 5.96
N ASP A 159 7.61 4.79 5.16
CA ASP A 159 7.22 5.97 4.39
C ASP A 159 6.80 5.58 2.97
N VAL A 160 5.53 5.82 2.64
CA VAL A 160 4.94 5.64 1.31
C VAL A 160 4.02 6.82 1.06
N ASP A 161 4.12 7.40 -0.13
CA ASP A 161 3.33 8.55 -0.56
C ASP A 161 1.99 8.07 -1.19
N TYR A 162 0.93 8.04 -0.38
CA TYR A 162 -0.38 7.49 -0.75
C TYR A 162 -1.37 8.54 -1.26
N HIS A 163 -1.90 8.35 -2.48
CA HIS A 163 -2.89 9.22 -3.10
C HIS A 163 -4.20 8.49 -3.42
N LEU A 164 -5.32 9.08 -3.03
CA LEU A 164 -6.64 8.64 -3.50
C LEU A 164 -6.85 9.23 -4.89
N VAL A 165 -6.99 8.38 -5.89
CA VAL A 165 -7.06 8.77 -7.31
C VAL A 165 -8.16 7.96 -7.99
N ASP A 166 -9.16 8.65 -8.54
CA ASP A 166 -10.26 8.00 -9.26
C ASP A 166 -9.79 7.37 -10.59
N ASP A 167 -8.99 8.11 -11.36
CA ASP A 167 -8.37 7.63 -12.60
C ASP A 167 -6.84 7.75 -12.53
N TRP A 168 -6.18 6.60 -12.50
CA TRP A 168 -4.71 6.50 -12.49
C TRP A 168 -4.06 7.23 -13.66
N LYS A 169 -4.76 7.36 -14.80
CA LYS A 169 -4.26 8.05 -15.98
C LYS A 169 -3.95 9.52 -15.67
N GLU A 170 -4.85 10.19 -14.96
CA GLU A 170 -4.68 11.61 -14.61
C GLU A 170 -3.45 11.81 -13.72
N PHE A 171 -3.23 10.90 -12.77
CA PHE A 171 -2.06 10.94 -11.91
C PHE A 171 -0.75 10.77 -12.69
N VAL A 172 -0.70 9.81 -13.62
CA VAL A 172 0.46 9.56 -14.49
C VAL A 172 0.74 10.74 -15.43
N ASP A 173 -0.31 11.42 -15.91
CA ASP A 173 -0.15 12.60 -16.76
C ASP A 173 0.45 13.79 -16.00
N GLN A 174 0.16 13.92 -14.71
CA GLN A 174 0.63 15.02 -13.86
C GLN A 174 2.02 14.80 -13.23
N ASN A 175 2.41 13.54 -12.95
CA ASN A 175 3.58 13.24 -12.11
C ASN A 175 4.85 12.81 -12.87
N GLY A 176 4.80 12.74 -14.20
CA GLY A 176 6.00 12.54 -15.04
C GLY A 176 6.50 11.09 -15.08
N HIS A 177 7.81 10.90 -14.92
CA HIS A 177 8.51 9.62 -15.11
C HIS A 177 8.91 8.99 -13.78
N PHE A 178 8.74 7.67 -13.66
CA PHE A 178 9.22 6.84 -12.55
C PHE A 178 10.22 5.81 -13.07
N ASP A 179 11.14 5.35 -12.22
CA ASP A 179 12.06 4.28 -12.62
C ASP A 179 11.27 2.97 -12.85
N ASN A 180 10.26 2.72 -12.03
CA ASN A 180 9.40 1.54 -12.11
C ASN A 180 7.92 1.90 -11.95
N ILE A 181 7.06 1.25 -12.73
CA ILE A 181 5.62 1.27 -12.53
C ILE A 181 5.16 -0.17 -12.28
N LEU A 182 4.43 -0.38 -11.19
CA LEU A 182 3.69 -1.60 -10.89
C LEU A 182 2.24 -1.35 -11.30
N PHE A 183 1.72 -2.17 -12.21
CA PHE A 183 0.33 -2.16 -12.63
C PHE A 183 -0.24 -3.57 -12.52
N LEU A 184 -0.52 -3.97 -11.28
CA LEU A 184 -0.74 -5.36 -10.90
C LEU A 184 -2.23 -5.66 -10.70
N SER A 185 -2.85 -6.39 -11.62
CA SER A 185 -4.26 -6.77 -11.55
C SER A 185 -5.22 -5.58 -11.44
N VAL A 186 -4.95 -4.50 -12.18
CA VAL A 186 -5.84 -3.31 -12.21
C VAL A 186 -6.51 -3.15 -13.55
N LEU A 187 -5.81 -3.44 -14.65
CA LEU A 187 -6.29 -3.25 -16.03
C LEU A 187 -7.67 -3.88 -16.30
N HIS A 188 -7.96 -5.01 -15.65
CA HIS A 188 -9.25 -5.68 -15.81
C HIS A 188 -10.44 -4.89 -15.23
N ASN A 189 -10.21 -3.99 -14.29
CA ASN A 189 -11.25 -3.10 -13.77
C ASN A 189 -11.58 -2.02 -14.80
N ASP A 190 -10.58 -1.42 -15.44
CA ASP A 190 -10.80 -0.50 -16.56
C ASP A 190 -11.57 -1.21 -17.68
N MET A 191 -11.10 -2.39 -18.13
CA MET A 191 -11.73 -3.13 -19.22
C MET A 191 -13.20 -3.48 -18.97
N LYS A 192 -13.60 -3.73 -17.71
CA LYS A 192 -15.00 -3.98 -17.35
C LYS A 192 -15.88 -2.73 -17.51
N VAL A 193 -15.31 -1.55 -17.32
CA VAL A 193 -16.04 -0.27 -17.33
C VAL A 193 -16.06 0.37 -18.72
N ILE A 194 -14.90 0.45 -19.38
CA ILE A 194 -14.74 1.18 -20.66
C ILE A 194 -14.59 0.25 -21.87
N GLY A 195 -14.57 -1.07 -21.65
CA GLY A 195 -14.37 -2.07 -22.69
C GLY A 195 -12.90 -2.42 -22.91
N VAL A 196 -12.66 -3.59 -23.51
CA VAL A 196 -11.30 -4.14 -23.70
C VAL A 196 -10.42 -3.24 -24.56
N GLU A 197 -10.94 -2.79 -25.71
CA GLU A 197 -10.16 -1.98 -26.66
C GLU A 197 -9.74 -0.65 -26.05
N GLU A 198 -10.66 0.05 -25.37
CA GLU A 198 -10.34 1.33 -24.72
C GLU A 198 -9.45 1.14 -23.50
N GLY A 199 -9.62 0.06 -22.74
CA GLY A 199 -8.71 -0.30 -21.65
C GLY A 199 -7.28 -0.56 -22.15
N LEU A 200 -7.11 -1.23 -23.29
CA LEU A 200 -5.81 -1.43 -23.92
C LEU A 200 -5.23 -0.11 -24.44
N LYS A 201 -6.03 0.76 -25.08
CA LYS A 201 -5.58 2.10 -25.49
C LYS A 201 -5.13 2.94 -24.29
N LYS A 202 -5.79 2.82 -23.14
CA LYS A 202 -5.42 3.54 -21.92
C LYS A 202 -3.97 3.25 -21.49
N LEU A 203 -3.45 2.05 -21.76
CA LEU A 203 -2.05 1.68 -21.49
C LEU A 203 -1.03 2.54 -22.25
N GLU A 204 -1.41 3.14 -23.38
CA GLU A 204 -0.53 4.04 -24.13
C GLU A 204 -0.05 5.22 -23.27
N THR A 205 -0.83 5.63 -22.26
CA THR A 205 -0.45 6.67 -21.29
C THR A 205 0.85 6.33 -20.56
N LEU A 206 1.14 5.04 -20.34
CA LEU A 206 2.34 4.59 -19.63
C LEU A 206 3.60 4.63 -20.52
N ARG A 207 3.47 4.87 -21.84
CA ARG A 207 4.60 4.91 -22.76
C ARG A 207 5.57 6.03 -22.35
N GLY A 208 6.82 5.64 -22.09
CA GLY A 208 7.88 6.57 -21.68
C GLY A 208 7.75 7.09 -20.23
N LYS A 209 6.75 6.64 -19.47
CA LYS A 209 6.55 7.03 -18.07
C LYS A 209 7.34 6.16 -17.09
N ALA A 210 7.88 5.04 -17.55
CA ALA A 210 8.64 4.11 -16.73
C ALA A 210 9.97 3.71 -17.37
N GLY A 211 11.02 3.52 -16.56
CA GLY A 211 12.19 2.73 -16.95
C GLY A 211 11.85 1.23 -17.08
N ARG A 212 10.96 0.74 -16.21
CA ARG A 212 10.42 -0.62 -16.23
C ARG A 212 8.95 -0.67 -15.84
N LEU A 213 8.15 -1.41 -16.60
CA LEU A 213 6.72 -1.63 -16.33
C LEU A 213 6.49 -3.10 -15.95
N PHE A 214 5.94 -3.31 -14.76
CA PHE A 214 5.43 -4.62 -14.32
C PHE A 214 3.92 -4.61 -14.50
N LEU A 215 3.43 -5.36 -15.49
CA LEU A 215 2.01 -5.42 -15.81
C LEU A 215 1.48 -6.83 -15.60
N GLU A 216 0.41 -6.94 -14.82
CA GLU A 216 -0.35 -8.18 -14.67
C GLU A 216 -1.73 -8.01 -15.30
N GLY A 217 -1.95 -8.72 -16.41
CA GLY A 217 -3.20 -8.68 -17.16
C GLY A 217 -4.37 -9.40 -16.47
N PRO A 218 -5.61 -9.23 -16.97
CA PRO A 218 -6.76 -10.01 -16.54
C PRO A 218 -6.50 -11.52 -16.62
N TYR A 219 -6.84 -12.25 -15.56
CA TYR A 219 -7.05 -13.69 -15.62
C TYR A 219 -8.49 -13.94 -16.08
N TYR A 220 -8.69 -14.54 -17.25
CA TYR A 220 -9.98 -15.12 -17.64
C TYR A 220 -9.88 -16.65 -17.49
N GLU A 221 -10.40 -17.19 -16.39
CA GLU A 221 -10.94 -18.55 -16.37
C GLU A 221 -12.42 -18.46 -16.02
N TRP A 222 -13.26 -18.36 -17.05
CA TRP A 222 -14.68 -18.67 -16.96
C TRP A 222 -14.98 -19.75 -18.01
N GLY A 223 -14.79 -21.00 -17.59
CA GLY A 223 -15.21 -22.21 -18.29
C GLY A 223 -15.62 -23.23 -17.25
N GLU A 224 -16.88 -23.64 -17.28
CA GLU A 224 -17.50 -24.53 -16.30
C GLU A 224 -16.79 -25.88 -16.15
N SER A 225 -16.91 -26.44 -14.95
CA SER A 225 -16.63 -27.84 -14.59
C SER A 225 -15.15 -28.27 -14.53
N THR A 226 -14.58 -28.20 -13.33
CA THR A 226 -14.16 -29.37 -12.54
C THR A 226 -13.34 -28.89 -11.35
N GLY A 227 -13.70 -29.36 -10.16
CA GLY A 227 -12.97 -29.05 -8.94
C GLY A 227 -11.50 -29.45 -9.04
N LYS A 228 -10.66 -28.66 -8.36
CA LYS A 228 -9.18 -28.67 -8.29
C LYS A 228 -8.49 -27.80 -9.33
N HIS A 229 -8.26 -26.53 -8.99
CA HIS A 229 -7.33 -25.67 -9.72
C HIS A 229 -6.35 -25.02 -8.74
N GLY A 230 -5.33 -25.80 -8.39
CA GLY A 230 -4.08 -25.29 -7.88
C GLY A 230 -3.24 -24.74 -9.03
N PHE A 231 -2.51 -23.67 -8.73
CA PHE A 231 -1.58 -22.95 -9.58
C PHE A 231 -0.81 -23.84 -10.58
N THR A 232 -0.91 -23.50 -11.86
CA THR A 232 0.13 -23.84 -12.84
C THR A 232 0.68 -22.53 -13.38
N GLY A 233 1.95 -22.26 -13.08
CA GLY A 233 2.59 -20.97 -13.30
C GLY A 233 2.50 -20.47 -14.73
N LYS A 234 2.08 -19.20 -14.88
CA LYS A 234 2.44 -18.33 -16.00
C LYS A 234 2.96 -16.99 -15.43
N PRO A 235 3.93 -16.35 -16.11
CA PRO A 235 4.84 -15.41 -15.48
C PRO A 235 4.22 -14.03 -15.30
N LEU A 236 4.71 -13.32 -14.29
CA LEU A 236 4.69 -11.85 -14.30
C LEU A 236 5.35 -11.40 -15.61
N PHE A 237 4.64 -10.67 -16.47
CA PHE A 237 5.24 -10.17 -17.71
C PHE A 237 6.19 -9.02 -17.35
N ASP A 238 7.51 -9.26 -17.44
CA ASP A 238 8.54 -8.23 -17.38
C ASP A 238 8.66 -7.58 -18.76
N PHE A 239 8.08 -6.40 -18.92
CA PHE A 239 8.22 -5.61 -20.14
C PHE A 239 9.55 -4.85 -20.10
N SER A 240 10.66 -5.58 -20.24
CA SER A 240 11.99 -4.97 -20.37
C SER A 240 12.32 -4.64 -21.83
N ALA A 241 13.04 -3.54 -22.06
CA ALA A 241 13.34 -2.97 -23.38
C ALA A 241 14.19 -3.86 -24.33
N LYS A 242 14.56 -5.08 -23.94
CA LYS A 242 15.24 -6.06 -24.80
C LYS A 242 14.38 -7.28 -25.15
N GLU A 243 13.29 -7.52 -24.43
CA GLU A 243 12.27 -8.53 -24.76
C GLU A 243 11.06 -7.90 -25.47
N SER A 244 11.09 -6.58 -25.69
CA SER A 244 10.10 -5.77 -26.40
C SER A 244 10.04 -5.99 -27.92
N VAL A 245 10.39 -7.19 -28.41
CA VAL A 245 10.11 -7.62 -29.79
C VAL A 245 8.98 -8.68 -29.80
N VAL A 246 8.05 -8.57 -28.86
CA VAL A 246 6.64 -8.81 -29.20
C VAL A 246 6.06 -7.43 -29.47
N LYS A 247 5.88 -7.13 -30.75
CA LYS A 247 5.23 -5.91 -31.19
C LYS A 247 3.85 -5.85 -30.54
N MET A 248 3.56 -4.72 -29.87
CA MET A 248 2.20 -4.33 -29.49
C MET A 248 1.21 -4.34 -30.68
N GLU A 249 1.70 -4.41 -31.93
CA GLU A 249 0.93 -4.57 -33.17
C GLU A 249 0.34 -5.99 -33.39
N GLU A 250 0.59 -6.97 -32.52
CA GLU A 250 -0.02 -8.32 -32.62
C GLU A 250 -1.03 -8.62 -31.50
N VAL A 251 -1.25 -7.68 -30.58
CA VAL A 251 -2.37 -7.69 -29.61
C VAL A 251 -3.32 -6.50 -29.84
N LEU A 252 -3.01 -5.62 -30.81
CA LEU A 252 -3.90 -4.63 -31.42
C LEU A 252 -3.77 -4.69 -32.94
#